data_AF-A0A956NWK3-F1
#
_entry.id   AF-A0A956NWK3-F1
#
_cell.length_a   1.000
_cell.length_b   1.000
_cell.length_c   1.000
_cell.angle_alpha   90.00
_cell.angle_beta   90.00
_cell.angle_gamma   90.00
#
_symmetry.space_group_name_H-M   'P 1'
#
loop_
_entity.id
_entity.type
_entity.pdbx_description
1 polymer ?
#
loop_
_entity_poly.entity_id
_entity_poly.type
_entity_poly.pdbx_seq_one_letter_code
_entity_poly.pdbx_strand_id
1 'polypeptide(L)'
;YVTTLPSMATTAWFHGRVQGASAAAVAEEARQYAIGPYIHALLQGNALPAEERAQVRAELSRLTGLSETYLDRADLRVTDQRFYKELLRDQGLTVGRLDSRYTGTDYDDAGETPDDDPSFYGIDAGYTAAINTWTRETLGWETTREYQSIGSDPGRLWDWSLGGRGRGA
;
A
#
# COMPACT_ATOMS: atom_id res chain seq x y z
N TYR A 1 -7.60 -2.36 -5.73
CA TYR A 1 -8.00 -1.05 -6.27
C TYR A 1 -9.20 -0.45 -5.54
N VAL A 2 -10.41 -1.03 -5.55
CA VAL A 2 -11.58 -0.44 -4.83
C VAL A 2 -11.34 -0.34 -3.32
N THR A 3 -11.01 -1.47 -2.68
CA THR A 3 -10.80 -1.55 -1.22
C THR A 3 -9.57 -0.80 -0.73
N THR A 4 -8.61 -0.55 -1.63
CA THR A 4 -7.34 0.10 -1.31
C THR A 4 -7.39 1.62 -1.48
N LEU A 5 -8.39 2.15 -2.17
CA LEU A 5 -8.49 3.58 -2.48
C LEU A 5 -8.47 4.48 -1.24
N PRO A 6 -9.18 4.17 -0.13
CA PRO A 6 -9.10 4.98 1.09
C PRO A 6 -7.68 5.06 1.66
N SER A 7 -6.93 3.96 1.66
CA SER A 7 -5.54 3.93 2.14
C SER A 7 -4.59 4.70 1.23
N MET A 8 -4.82 4.65 -0.10
CA MET A 8 -4.08 5.45 -1.07
C MET A 8 -4.33 6.94 -0.82
N ALA A 9 -5.59 7.33 -0.61
CA ALA A 9 -5.96 8.73 -0.37
C ALA A 9 -5.38 9.28 0.95
N THR A 10 -5.43 8.52 2.04
CA THR A 10 -4.82 8.95 3.30
C THR A 10 -3.30 9.03 3.23
N THR A 11 -2.66 8.12 2.48
CA THR A 11 -1.23 8.19 2.22
C THR A 11 -0.87 9.44 1.42
N ALA A 12 -1.61 9.72 0.35
CA ALA A 12 -1.43 10.92 -0.46
C ALA A 12 -1.64 12.20 0.37
N TRP A 13 -2.63 12.22 1.25
CA TRP A 13 -2.86 13.31 2.19
C TRP A 13 -1.69 13.50 3.16
N PHE A 14 -1.17 12.42 3.75
CA PHE A 14 -0.02 12.49 4.66
C PHE A 14 1.21 13.11 3.99
N HIS A 15 1.45 12.76 2.72
CA HIS A 15 2.55 13.29 1.91
C HIS A 15 2.24 14.64 1.24
N GLY A 16 1.13 15.29 1.58
CA GLY A 16 0.75 16.61 1.04
C GLY A 16 0.37 16.62 -0.45
N ARG A 17 0.16 15.45 -1.06
CA ARG A 17 -0.29 15.30 -2.46
C ARG A 17 -1.78 15.57 -2.64
N VAL A 18 -2.55 15.41 -1.56
CA VAL A 18 -3.99 15.67 -1.52
C VAL A 18 -4.32 16.52 -0.31
N GLN A 19 -5.23 17.48 -0.47
CA GLN A 19 -5.69 18.34 0.62
C GLN A 19 -6.96 17.76 1.26
N GLY A 20 -7.12 17.96 2.57
CA GLY A 20 -8.31 17.51 3.29
C GLY A 20 -8.25 17.89 4.76
N ALA A 21 -9.42 17.97 5.40
CA ALA A 21 -9.53 18.43 6.80
C ALA A 21 -8.85 17.49 7.80
N SER A 22 -8.88 16.18 7.54
CA SER A 22 -8.20 15.15 8.34
C SER A 22 -8.05 13.86 7.53
N ALA A 23 -7.14 12.97 7.96
CA ALA A 23 -7.03 11.63 7.37
C ALA A 23 -8.36 10.86 7.39
N ALA A 24 -9.15 10.98 8.47
CA ALA A 24 -10.45 10.31 8.58
C ALA A 24 -11.47 10.85 7.56
N ALA A 25 -11.49 12.17 7.35
CA ALA A 25 -12.37 12.79 6.35
C ALA A 25 -11.99 12.37 4.92
N VAL A 26 -10.70 12.40 4.58
CA VAL A 26 -10.19 11.94 3.28
C VAL A 26 -10.49 10.46 3.06
N ALA A 27 -10.31 9.62 4.09
CA ALA A 27 -10.64 8.19 4.00
C ALA A 27 -12.13 7.95 3.76
N GLU A 28 -13.00 8.72 4.43
CA GLU A 28 -14.46 8.60 4.26
C GLU A 28 -14.87 8.97 2.84
N GLU A 29 -14.43 10.12 2.35
CA GLU A 29 -14.71 10.61 1.00
C GLU A 29 -14.24 9.61 -0.06
N ALA A 30 -13.00 9.16 0.03
CA ALA A 30 -12.45 8.15 -0.85
C ALA A 30 -13.21 6.82 -0.78
N ARG A 31 -13.71 6.43 0.40
CA ARG A 31 -14.49 5.20 0.56
C ARG A 31 -15.85 5.29 -0.12
N GLN A 32 -16.58 6.39 0.09
CA GLN A 32 -17.88 6.61 -0.55
C GLN A 32 -17.73 6.63 -2.08
N TYR A 33 -16.69 7.29 -2.58
CA TYR A 33 -16.38 7.27 -3.99
C TYR A 33 -16.02 5.86 -4.50
N ALA A 34 -15.20 5.12 -3.75
CA ALA A 34 -14.75 3.77 -4.11
C ALA A 34 -15.93 2.80 -4.32
N ILE A 35 -16.87 2.76 -3.36
CA ILE A 35 -18.03 1.85 -3.40
C ILE A 35 -19.20 2.37 -4.24
N GLY A 36 -19.08 3.57 -4.81
CA GLY A 36 -20.09 4.20 -5.65
C GLY A 36 -19.61 4.36 -7.10
N PRO A 37 -19.29 5.60 -7.55
CA PRO A 37 -18.94 5.84 -8.95
C PRO A 37 -17.74 5.01 -9.44
N TYR A 38 -16.72 4.79 -8.61
CA TYR A 38 -15.52 4.08 -9.06
C TYR A 38 -15.79 2.60 -9.35
N ILE A 39 -16.44 1.87 -8.44
CA ILE A 39 -16.77 0.46 -8.70
C ILE A 39 -17.74 0.34 -9.88
N HIS A 40 -18.68 1.27 -10.07
CA HIS A 40 -19.58 1.27 -11.24
C HIS A 40 -18.79 1.38 -12.55
N ALA A 41 -17.86 2.33 -12.63
CA ALA A 41 -17.02 2.52 -13.79
C ALA A 41 -16.18 1.28 -14.12
N LEU A 42 -15.63 0.62 -13.09
CA LEU A 42 -14.85 -0.61 -13.26
C LEU A 42 -15.69 -1.80 -13.73
N LEU A 43 -16.96 -1.87 -13.30
CA LEU A 43 -17.91 -2.90 -13.75
C LEU A 43 -18.29 -2.73 -15.23
N GLN A 44 -18.40 -1.49 -15.72
CA GLN A 44 -18.64 -1.23 -17.14
C GLN A 44 -17.41 -1.55 -18.01
N GLY A 45 -16.19 -1.44 -17.46
CA GLY A 45 -14.96 -1.80 -18.15
C GLY A 45 -14.81 -1.04 -19.48
N ASN A 46 -14.62 -1.78 -20.57
CA ASN A 46 -14.44 -1.19 -21.91
C ASN A 46 -15.71 -0.51 -22.46
N ALA A 47 -16.88 -0.76 -21.86
CA ALA A 47 -18.13 -0.11 -22.24
C ALA A 47 -18.34 1.25 -21.55
N LEU A 48 -17.44 1.65 -20.64
CA LEU A 48 -17.49 2.94 -19.96
C LEU A 48 -17.42 4.10 -20.97
N PRO A 49 -18.42 5.00 -21.02
CA PRO A 49 -18.39 6.15 -21.91
C PRO A 49 -17.16 7.04 -21.68
N ALA A 50 -16.63 7.63 -22.74
CA ALA A 50 -15.40 8.42 -22.67
C ALA A 50 -15.49 9.62 -21.71
N GLU A 51 -16.67 10.25 -21.62
CA GLU A 51 -16.94 11.35 -20.68
C GLU A 51 -16.92 10.88 -19.23
N GLU A 52 -17.61 9.77 -18.92
CA GLU A 52 -17.59 9.16 -17.58
C GLU A 52 -16.19 8.70 -17.19
N ARG A 53 -15.44 8.11 -18.14
CA ARG A 53 -14.03 7.74 -17.93
C ARG A 53 -13.19 8.94 -17.53
N ALA A 54 -13.36 10.07 -18.22
CA ALA A 54 -12.62 11.30 -17.91
C ALA A 54 -12.96 11.83 -16.51
N GLN A 55 -14.23 11.78 -16.10
CA GLN A 55 -14.66 12.17 -14.75
C GLN A 55 -14.04 11.25 -13.68
N VAL A 56 -14.05 9.92 -13.92
CA VAL A 56 -13.44 8.94 -13.00
C VAL A 56 -11.94 9.17 -12.86
N ARG A 57 -11.26 9.44 -13.97
CA ARG A 57 -9.83 9.74 -13.97
C ARG A 57 -9.50 10.99 -13.17
N ALA A 58 -10.22 12.09 -13.40
CA ALA A 58 -10.01 13.35 -12.69
C ALA A 58 -10.22 13.17 -11.17
N GLU A 59 -11.28 12.44 -10.79
CA GLU A 59 -11.60 12.21 -9.38
C GLU A 59 -10.61 11.26 -8.71
N LEU A 60 -10.14 10.20 -9.39
CA LEU A 60 -9.04 9.37 -8.91
C LEU A 60 -7.76 10.20 -8.72
N SER A 61 -7.44 11.10 -9.65
CA SER A 61 -6.28 11.98 -9.53
C SER A 61 -6.38 12.87 -8.29
N ARG A 62 -7.54 13.49 -8.08
CA ARG A 62 -7.82 14.31 -6.90
C ARG A 62 -7.70 13.54 -5.58
N LEU A 63 -8.17 12.28 -5.54
CA LEU A 63 -8.17 11.47 -4.32
C LEU A 63 -6.83 10.80 -4.04
N THR A 64 -6.04 10.47 -5.07
CA THR A 64 -4.80 9.69 -4.91
C THR A 64 -3.53 10.52 -5.08
N GLY A 65 -3.63 11.74 -5.60
CA GLY A 65 -2.48 12.57 -5.95
C GLY A 65 -1.70 12.08 -7.17
N LEU A 66 -2.13 10.98 -7.81
CA LEU A 66 -1.51 10.46 -9.03
C LEU A 66 -1.90 11.29 -10.24
N SER A 67 -1.01 11.38 -11.23
CA SER A 67 -1.32 12.11 -12.46
C SER A 67 -2.42 11.42 -13.27
N GLU A 68 -3.29 12.20 -13.92
CA GLU A 68 -4.28 11.66 -14.85
C GLU A 68 -3.63 10.81 -15.96
N THR A 69 -2.47 11.24 -16.47
CA THR A 69 -1.71 10.49 -17.48
C THR A 69 -1.31 9.09 -16.99
N TYR A 70 -0.87 8.97 -15.74
CA TYR A 70 -0.56 7.68 -15.14
C TYR A 70 -1.82 6.83 -14.97
N LEU A 71 -2.90 7.43 -14.47
CA LEU A 71 -4.18 6.74 -14.28
C LEU A 71 -4.77 6.21 -15.60
N ASP A 72 -4.63 6.94 -16.70
CA ASP A 72 -5.01 6.46 -18.04
C ASP A 72 -4.16 5.27 -18.47
N ARG A 73 -2.84 5.31 -18.28
CA ARG A 73 -1.92 4.19 -18.58
C ARG A 73 -2.21 2.96 -17.73
N ALA A 74 -2.62 3.18 -16.48
CA ALA A 74 -3.03 2.11 -15.56
C ALA A 74 -4.46 1.61 -15.82
N ASP A 75 -5.15 2.12 -16.85
CA ASP A 75 -6.55 1.84 -17.14
C ASP A 75 -7.45 1.98 -15.90
N LEU A 76 -7.25 3.06 -15.15
CA LEU A 76 -7.93 3.39 -13.89
C LEU A 76 -7.77 2.31 -12.79
N ARG A 77 -6.88 1.33 -12.94
CA ARG A 77 -6.66 0.20 -12.02
C ARG A 77 -5.26 0.26 -11.45
N VAL A 78 -5.13 0.99 -10.34
CA VAL A 78 -3.87 1.13 -9.61
C VAL A 78 -3.78 0.01 -8.57
N THR A 79 -2.74 -0.81 -8.66
CA THR A 79 -2.38 -1.78 -7.61
C THR A 79 -1.67 -1.07 -6.46
N ASP A 80 -1.60 -1.73 -5.31
CA ASP A 80 -0.83 -1.27 -4.15
C ASP A 80 0.64 -1.01 -4.52
N GLN A 81 1.30 -1.97 -5.16
CA GLN A 81 2.71 -1.84 -5.60
C GLN A 81 2.95 -0.65 -6.52
N ARG A 82 2.06 -0.47 -7.51
CA ARG A 82 2.09 0.67 -8.43
C ARG A 82 1.95 2.00 -7.70
N PHE A 83 1.08 2.06 -6.68
CA PHE A 83 0.89 3.26 -5.89
C PHE A 83 2.11 3.57 -5.01
N TYR A 84 2.67 2.54 -4.37
CA TYR A 84 3.87 2.69 -3.54
C TYR A 84 5.06 3.25 -4.31
N LYS A 85 5.18 2.85 -5.58
CA LYS A 85 6.20 3.33 -6.50
C LYS A 85 5.90 4.70 -7.08
N GLU A 86 4.65 4.99 -7.43
CA GLU A 86 4.30 6.18 -8.23
C GLU A 86 4.14 7.46 -7.39
N LEU A 87 3.56 7.39 -6.18
CA LEU A 87 3.08 8.57 -5.45
C LEU A 87 4.13 9.68 -5.29
N LEU A 88 5.38 9.30 -5.02
CA LEU A 88 6.51 10.21 -4.81
C LEU A 88 7.61 10.03 -5.86
N ARG A 89 7.31 9.40 -7.01
CA ARG A 89 8.33 9.10 -8.04
C ARG A 89 9.02 10.35 -8.57
N ASP A 90 8.33 11.48 -8.66
CA ASP A 90 8.92 12.76 -9.06
C ASP A 90 9.98 13.30 -8.08
N GLN A 91 10.05 12.73 -6.88
CA GLN A 91 11.08 13.02 -5.87
C GLN A 91 12.14 11.91 -5.79
N GLY A 92 12.05 10.87 -6.63
CA GLY A 92 12.91 9.68 -6.54
C GLY A 92 12.64 8.81 -5.30
N LEU A 93 11.40 8.87 -4.78
CA LEU A 93 11.03 8.18 -3.54
C LEU A 93 9.88 7.17 -3.75
N THR A 94 9.89 6.12 -2.94
CA THR A 94 8.79 5.18 -2.73
C THR A 94 8.21 5.32 -1.32
N VAL A 95 6.99 4.80 -1.10
CA VAL A 95 6.34 4.79 0.22
C VAL A 95 6.18 3.38 0.77
N GLY A 96 6.16 3.27 2.11
CA GLY A 96 6.09 1.97 2.79
C GLY A 96 4.78 1.22 2.62
N ARG A 97 4.84 -0.10 2.54
CA ARG A 97 3.67 -0.99 2.40
C ARG A 97 2.94 -1.18 3.73
N LEU A 98 3.66 -1.36 4.83
CA LEU A 98 3.05 -1.54 6.16
C LEU A 98 2.75 -0.21 6.84
N ASP A 99 3.64 0.77 6.67
CA ASP A 99 3.48 2.12 7.17
C ASP A 99 3.96 3.12 6.12
N SER A 100 3.00 3.75 5.44
CA SER A 100 3.27 4.62 4.31
C SER A 100 3.89 5.96 4.68
N ARG A 101 4.10 6.23 5.97
CA ARG A 101 4.86 7.41 6.44
C ARG A 101 6.35 7.27 6.18
N TYR A 102 6.86 6.04 6.11
CA TYR A 102 8.24 5.78 5.73
C TYR A 102 8.41 5.94 4.22
N THR A 103 9.56 6.48 3.83
CA THR A 103 9.95 6.66 2.44
C THR A 103 11.30 6.02 2.18
N GLY A 104 11.52 5.56 0.95
CA GLY A 104 12.74 4.89 0.52
C GLY A 104 13.16 5.35 -0.86
N THR A 105 14.41 5.07 -1.22
CA THR A 105 14.95 5.32 -2.56
C THR A 105 15.19 3.99 -3.25
N ASP A 106 14.76 3.88 -4.49
CA ASP A 106 15.02 2.73 -5.33
C ASP A 106 16.29 2.94 -6.18
N TYR A 107 16.84 1.84 -6.70
CA TYR A 107 17.91 1.88 -7.69
C TYR A 107 17.37 2.22 -9.08
N ASP A 108 16.21 1.70 -9.45
CA ASP A 108 15.54 1.96 -10.72
C ASP A 108 14.23 2.76 -10.52
N ASP A 109 14.31 4.08 -10.67
CA ASP A 109 13.13 4.97 -10.58
C ASP A 109 12.03 4.63 -11.58
N ALA A 110 12.38 4.08 -12.75
CA ALA A 110 11.44 3.71 -13.80
C ALA A 110 10.77 2.34 -13.58
N GLY A 111 11.22 1.59 -12.56
CA GLY A 111 10.68 0.29 -12.19
C GLY A 111 9.18 0.32 -11.90
N GLU A 112 8.51 -0.81 -12.11
CA GLU A 112 7.05 -0.93 -11.97
C GLU A 112 6.59 -1.02 -10.50
N THR A 113 7.45 -1.54 -9.64
CA THR A 113 7.21 -1.73 -8.20
C THR A 113 8.39 -1.17 -7.42
N PRO A 114 8.25 -0.91 -6.11
CA PRO A 114 9.39 -0.59 -5.25
C PRO A 114 10.43 -1.72 -5.27
N ASP A 115 11.71 -1.38 -5.13
CA ASP A 115 12.79 -2.36 -5.01
C ASP A 115 12.78 -3.03 -3.62
N ASP A 116 12.36 -2.29 -2.59
CA ASP A 116 12.16 -2.76 -1.23
C ASP A 116 11.06 -1.95 -0.52
N ASP A 117 10.65 -2.37 0.67
CA ASP A 117 9.65 -1.69 1.50
C ASP A 117 10.34 -0.82 2.58
N PRO A 118 10.28 0.53 2.48
CA PRO A 118 10.91 1.40 3.47
C PRO A 118 10.36 1.25 4.88
N SER A 119 9.15 0.72 5.03
CA SER A 119 8.63 0.44 6.35
C SER A 119 9.29 -0.78 7.02
N PHE A 120 9.87 -1.74 6.28
CA PHE A 120 10.60 -2.86 6.87
C PHE A 120 11.85 -2.42 7.61
N TYR A 121 12.81 -1.81 6.91
CA TYR A 121 14.05 -1.36 7.57
C TYR A 121 13.83 -0.20 8.55
N GLY A 122 12.70 0.52 8.43
CA GLY A 122 12.29 1.54 9.40
C GLY A 122 11.81 0.97 10.75
N ILE A 123 11.16 -0.21 10.76
CA ILE A 123 10.54 -0.77 11.99
C ILE A 123 11.26 -2.00 12.53
N ASP A 124 11.95 -2.78 11.69
CA ASP A 124 12.45 -4.11 12.03
C ASP A 124 13.46 -4.12 13.17
N ALA A 125 14.33 -3.11 13.24
CA ALA A 125 15.30 -2.99 14.32
C ALA A 125 14.63 -2.85 15.69
N GLY A 126 13.53 -2.09 15.76
CA GLY A 126 12.77 -1.90 17.00
C GLY A 126 12.11 -3.19 17.48
N TYR A 127 11.45 -3.91 16.58
CA TYR A 127 10.85 -5.22 16.89
C TYR A 127 11.90 -6.25 17.30
N THR A 128 13.03 -6.30 16.57
CA THR A 128 14.14 -7.22 16.85
C THR A 128 14.76 -6.94 18.22
N ALA A 129 14.99 -5.68 18.57
CA ALA A 129 15.50 -5.30 19.88
C ALA A 129 14.52 -5.68 20.99
N ALA A 130 13.24 -5.30 20.85
CA ALA A 130 12.22 -5.54 21.88
C ALA A 130 12.06 -7.02 22.21
N ILE A 131 11.99 -7.91 21.20
CA ILE A 131 11.84 -9.34 21.45
C ILE A 131 13.11 -9.96 22.03
N ASN A 132 14.30 -9.53 21.61
CA ASN A 132 15.56 -10.02 22.17
C ASN A 132 15.70 -9.60 23.63
N THR A 133 15.37 -8.36 23.98
CA THR A 133 15.35 -7.89 25.37
C THR A 133 14.35 -8.70 26.20
N TRP A 134 13.11 -8.83 25.73
CA TRP A 134 12.07 -9.56 26.46
C TRP A 134 12.44 -11.02 26.71
N THR A 135 12.91 -11.73 25.68
CA THR A 135 13.27 -13.14 25.80
C THR A 135 14.42 -13.38 26.76
N ARG A 136 15.47 -12.54 26.70
CA ARG A 136 16.65 -12.70 27.55
C ARG A 136 16.40 -12.24 28.98
N GLU A 137 15.84 -11.05 29.15
CA GLU A 137 15.74 -10.41 30.47
C GLU A 137 14.50 -10.85 31.25
N THR A 138 13.38 -11.11 30.57
CA THR A 138 12.14 -11.50 31.26
C THR A 138 11.96 -13.01 31.30
N LEU A 139 12.13 -13.70 30.16
CA LEU A 139 11.96 -15.15 30.11
C LEU A 139 13.21 -15.93 30.54
N GLY A 140 14.38 -15.27 30.60
CA GLY A 140 15.66 -15.94 30.88
C GLY A 140 16.09 -16.90 29.77
N TRP A 141 15.53 -16.75 28.56
CA TRP A 141 15.81 -17.62 27.43
C TRP A 141 16.81 -16.95 26.50
N GLU A 142 17.98 -17.58 26.36
CA GLU A 142 19.03 -17.14 25.46
C GLU A 142 19.14 -18.11 24.28
N THR A 143 19.37 -17.56 23.09
CA THR A 143 19.59 -18.32 21.87
C THR A 143 20.60 -17.63 20.98
N THR A 144 21.31 -18.42 20.18
CA THR A 144 22.16 -17.93 19.08
C THR A 144 21.39 -17.83 17.76
N ARG A 145 20.13 -18.26 17.72
CA ARG A 145 19.29 -18.14 16.53
C ARG A 145 18.94 -16.68 16.28
N GLU A 146 19.08 -16.25 15.04
CA GLU A 146 18.63 -14.93 14.62
C GLU A 146 17.10 -14.85 14.67
N TYR A 147 16.58 -13.78 15.27
CA TYR A 147 15.16 -13.48 15.21
C TYR A 147 14.85 -12.82 13.86
N GLN A 148 13.89 -13.39 13.13
CA GLN A 148 13.45 -12.86 11.84
C GLN A 148 12.14 -12.09 12.05
N SER A 149 12.17 -10.75 12.01
CA SER A 149 10.96 -9.92 12.16
C SER A 149 9.91 -10.26 11.10
N ILE A 150 10.35 -10.41 9.85
CA ILE A 150 9.55 -10.93 8.75
C ILE A 150 10.38 -11.96 7.98
N GLY A 151 10.06 -13.24 8.19
CA GLY A 151 10.73 -14.36 7.53
C GLY A 151 9.96 -14.86 6.33
N SER A 152 10.58 -14.85 5.15
CA SER A 152 10.02 -15.41 3.92
C SER A 152 9.79 -16.92 4.02
N ASP A 153 10.75 -17.66 4.56
CA ASP A 153 10.68 -19.11 4.70
C ASP A 153 9.64 -19.57 5.74
N PRO A 154 9.60 -19.03 6.98
CA PRO A 154 8.53 -19.33 7.92
C PRO A 154 7.14 -19.08 7.33
N GLY A 155 6.92 -17.96 6.64
CA GLY A 155 5.62 -17.65 6.03
C GLY A 155 5.22 -18.59 4.90
N ARG A 156 6.21 -19.00 4.06
CA ARG A 156 6.02 -19.94 2.95
C ARG A 156 5.70 -21.35 3.43
N LEU A 157 6.32 -21.77 4.52
CA LEU A 157 6.17 -23.10 5.09
C LEU A 157 5.06 -23.18 6.15
N TRP A 158 4.45 -22.05 6.51
CA TRP A 158 3.37 -22.02 7.47
C TRP A 158 2.12 -22.70 6.92
N ASP A 159 1.57 -23.64 7.68
CA ASP A 159 0.25 -24.20 7.38
C ASP A 159 -0.82 -23.19 7.79
N TRP A 160 -1.37 -22.50 6.78
CA TRP A 160 -2.45 -21.54 6.95
C TRP A 160 -3.83 -22.19 7.05
N SER A 161 -3.93 -23.52 6.97
CA SER A 161 -5.20 -24.22 7.08
C SER A 161 -5.64 -24.30 8.54
N LEU A 162 -6.83 -23.77 8.82
CA LEU A 162 -7.51 -24.00 10.08
C LEU A 162 -8.28 -25.32 9.95
N GLY A 163 -7.59 -26.45 10.13
CA GLY A 163 -8.19 -27.79 10.20
C GLY A 163 -9.03 -28.20 8.97
N GLY A 164 -8.40 -28.89 8.01
CA GLY A 164 -9.11 -29.75 7.04
C GLY A 164 -9.76 -29.06 5.84
N ARG A 165 -9.63 -27.74 5.67
CA ARG A 165 -9.94 -27.05 4.41
C ARG A 165 -8.78 -26.13 4.02
N GLY A 166 -7.97 -26.61 3.07
CA GLY A 166 -6.88 -25.85 2.48
C GLY A 166 -7.39 -24.62 1.73
N ARG A 167 -6.47 -23.66 1.48
CA ARG A 167 -6.72 -22.42 0.75
C ARG A 167 -7.38 -22.70 -0.60
N GLY A 168 -8.64 -22.29 -0.74
CA GLY A 168 -9.46 -22.46 -1.92
C GLY A 168 -10.92 -22.07 -1.62
N ALA A 169 -11.13 -20.81 -1.28
CA ALA A 169 -12.43 -20.13 -1.37
C ALA A 169 -12.17 -18.66 -1.70
#